data_AF-A0A5J0SG91-F1
#
_entry.id   AF-A0A5J0SG91-F1
#
_cell.length_a   1.000
_cell.length_b   1.000
_cell.length_c   1.000
_cell.angle_alpha   90.00
_cell.angle_beta   90.00
_cell.angle_gamma   90.00
#
_symmetry.space_group_name_H-M   'P 1'
#
loop_
_entity.id
_entity.type
_entity.pdbx_description
1 polymer ?
#
loop_
_entity_poly.entity_id
_entity_poly.type
_entity_poly.pdbx_seq_one_letter_code
_entity_poly.pdbx_strand_id
1 'polypeptide(L)'
;MENAMSRRKRILLTGNCEYELLGLSHLLAGMGYAVVRPEMSPPGAYDLALVALSAEPLAGWGRHLQGIRMLHAASPVPMVVLVPSRLQEMRLLRGTAQVISGRDSLLRLRDMLRQALKGKAGPESSGELTELRKRTLISLCTAINRNASLKAASRKDYYLRACLVEYAGVENLHVLCTSGLLPGVITDETGQRF
;
A
#
# COMPACT_ATOMS: atom_id res chain seq x y z
N MET A 1 -24.38 37.25 0.45
CA MET A 1 -24.10 36.17 -0.51
C MET A 1 -22.61 35.89 -0.47
N GLU A 2 -22.18 35.02 0.44
CA GLU A 2 -20.77 34.60 0.50
C GLU A 2 -20.47 33.72 -0.71
N ASN A 3 -19.59 34.22 -1.58
CA ASN A 3 -19.02 33.48 -2.68
C ASN A 3 -18.28 32.25 -2.11
N ALA A 4 -18.91 31.07 -2.19
CA ALA A 4 -18.22 29.80 -2.01
C ALA A 4 -17.26 29.59 -3.20
N MET A 5 -16.17 30.34 -3.25
CA MET A 5 -15.01 29.99 -4.07
C MET A 5 -14.56 28.62 -3.59
N SER A 6 -14.90 27.58 -4.35
CA SER A 6 -14.53 26.20 -4.07
C SER A 6 -13.04 26.15 -3.77
N ARG A 7 -12.68 25.91 -2.50
CA ARG A 7 -11.29 25.82 -2.10
C ARG A 7 -10.64 24.71 -2.91
N ARG A 8 -9.52 25.03 -3.57
CA ARG A 8 -8.74 24.05 -4.31
C ARG A 8 -8.38 22.88 -3.38
N LYS A 9 -8.80 21.66 -3.71
CA LYS A 9 -8.47 20.49 -2.90
C LYS A 9 -6.94 20.32 -2.84
N ARG A 10 -6.43 20.08 -1.64
CA ARG A 10 -5.01 19.94 -1.33
C ARG A 10 -4.67 18.46 -1.22
N ILE A 11 -3.63 18.03 -1.90
CA ILE A 11 -3.17 16.64 -1.92
C ILE A 11 -1.76 16.60 -1.34
N LEU A 12 -1.59 15.82 -0.27
CA LEU A 12 -0.27 15.48 0.22
C LEU A 12 0.38 14.51 -0.77
N LEU A 13 1.54 14.86 -1.30
CA LEU A 13 2.33 14.01 -2.20
C LEU A 13 3.67 13.66 -1.55
N THR A 14 3.88 12.38 -1.30
CA THR A 14 5.10 11.83 -0.71
C THR A 14 5.56 10.58 -1.46
N GLY A 15 6.84 10.24 -1.37
CA GLY A 15 7.47 9.12 -2.07
C GLY A 15 8.98 9.33 -2.11
N ASN A 16 9.69 8.39 -2.72
CA ASN A 16 11.16 8.42 -2.74
C ASN A 16 11.75 8.71 -4.12
N CYS A 17 10.97 8.56 -5.20
CA CYS A 17 11.43 8.80 -6.56
C CYS A 17 11.05 10.19 -7.05
N GLU A 18 12.03 11.09 -7.15
CA GLU A 18 11.81 12.48 -7.59
C GLU A 18 11.12 12.59 -8.95
N TYR A 19 11.45 11.71 -9.91
CA TYR A 19 10.79 11.72 -11.23
C TYR A 19 9.31 11.37 -11.14
N GLU A 20 8.96 10.37 -10.33
CA GLU A 20 7.57 9.97 -10.10
C GLU A 20 6.81 11.13 -9.44
N LEU A 21 7.43 11.75 -8.43
CA LEU A 21 6.85 12.87 -7.70
C LEU A 21 6.66 14.11 -8.59
N LEU A 22 7.63 14.44 -9.45
CA LEU A 22 7.51 15.55 -10.39
C LEU A 22 6.37 15.30 -11.40
N GLY A 23 6.32 14.10 -11.99
CA GLY A 23 5.26 13.73 -12.94
C GLY A 23 3.87 13.79 -12.31
N LEU A 24 3.72 13.27 -11.09
CA LEU A 24 2.47 13.36 -10.33
C LEU A 24 2.12 14.80 -9.96
N SER A 25 3.11 15.63 -9.62
CA SER A 25 2.88 17.04 -9.31
C SER A 25 2.27 17.78 -10.50
N HIS A 26 2.82 17.58 -11.70
CA HIS A 26 2.27 18.14 -12.94
C HIS A 26 0.88 17.58 -13.26
N LEU A 27 0.67 16.27 -13.09
CA LEU A 27 -0.63 15.63 -13.30
C LEU A 27 -1.70 16.24 -12.39
N LEU A 28 -1.43 16.32 -11.09
CA LEU A 28 -2.36 16.86 -10.09
C LEU A 28 -2.62 18.36 -10.32
N ALA A 29 -1.58 19.13 -10.68
CA ALA A 29 -1.74 20.53 -11.02
C ALA A 29 -2.64 20.72 -12.25
N GLY A 30 -2.45 19.92 -13.30
CA GLY A 30 -3.30 19.90 -14.49
C GLY A 30 -4.73 19.43 -14.24
N MET A 31 -4.96 18.70 -13.15
CA MET A 31 -6.30 18.35 -12.66
C MET A 31 -6.94 19.43 -11.77
N GLY A 32 -6.24 20.54 -11.50
CA GLY A 32 -6.73 21.62 -10.66
C GLY A 32 -6.56 21.35 -9.16
N TYR A 33 -5.69 20.45 -8.72
CA TYR A 33 -5.40 20.19 -7.30
C TYR A 33 -4.13 20.88 -6.82
N ALA A 34 -4.11 21.31 -5.58
CA ALA A 34 -2.92 21.91 -4.96
C ALA A 34 -2.06 20.79 -4.35
N VAL A 35 -0.77 20.76 -4.69
CA VAL A 35 0.15 19.73 -4.21
C VAL A 35 0.89 20.25 -2.98
N VAL A 36 0.93 19.43 -1.93
CA VAL A 36 1.58 19.74 -0.65
C VAL A 36 2.63 18.66 -0.38
N ARG A 37 3.81 19.05 0.10
CA ARG A 37 4.85 18.11 0.54
C ARG A 37 4.85 17.98 2.07
N PRO A 38 5.27 16.84 2.63
CA PRO A 38 5.33 16.63 4.09
C PRO A 38 6.10 17.72 4.83
N GLU A 39 7.22 18.19 4.26
CA GLU A 39 8.07 19.23 4.84
C GLU A 39 7.40 20.61 4.91
N MET A 40 6.37 20.83 4.09
CA MET A 40 5.76 22.15 3.88
C MET A 40 4.42 22.35 4.60
N SER A 41 3.91 21.36 5.36
CA SER A 41 2.60 21.49 5.98
C SER A 41 2.42 20.65 7.23
N PRO A 42 1.77 21.19 8.27
CA PRO A 42 1.37 20.40 9.42
C PRO A 42 0.37 19.30 9.01
N PRO A 43 0.32 18.19 9.78
CA PRO A 43 -0.67 17.13 9.60
C PRO A 43 -2.11 17.67 9.57
N GLY A 44 -2.97 17.13 8.70
CA GLY A 44 -4.40 17.47 8.67
C GLY A 44 -4.83 18.66 7.80
N ALA A 45 -3.92 19.27 7.04
CA ALA A 45 -4.24 20.40 6.17
C ALA A 45 -4.58 20.01 4.71
N TYR A 46 -4.77 18.73 4.42
CA TYR A 46 -4.97 18.17 3.07
C TYR A 46 -6.22 17.28 3.00
N ASP A 47 -6.76 17.13 1.79
CA ASP A 47 -8.01 16.40 1.50
C ASP A 47 -7.77 14.96 1.03
N LEU A 48 -6.53 14.61 0.64
CA LEU A 48 -6.09 13.29 0.19
C LEU A 48 -4.59 13.13 0.44
N ALA A 49 -4.15 11.91 0.79
CA ALA A 49 -2.74 11.53 0.76
C ALA A 49 -2.45 10.63 -0.46
N LEU A 50 -1.44 10.99 -1.25
CA LEU A 50 -0.90 10.19 -2.35
C LEU A 50 0.55 9.81 -2.05
N VAL A 51 0.79 8.50 -1.91
CA VAL A 51 2.08 7.91 -1.61
C VAL A 51 2.63 7.24 -2.88
N ALA A 52 3.69 7.79 -3.45
CA ALA A 52 4.30 7.39 -4.71
C ALA A 52 5.49 6.44 -4.46
N LEU A 53 5.23 5.14 -4.53
CA LEU A 53 6.22 4.07 -4.30
C LEU A 53 6.26 3.08 -5.47
N SER A 54 5.83 3.49 -6.67
CA SER A 54 5.79 2.57 -7.81
C SER A 54 7.15 2.37 -8.46
N ALA A 55 8.04 3.35 -8.33
CA ALA A 55 9.44 3.24 -8.73
C ALA A 55 10.31 2.46 -7.73
N GLU A 56 9.80 2.15 -6.53
CA GLU A 56 10.54 1.37 -5.54
C GLU A 56 10.81 -0.07 -6.06
N PRO A 57 11.99 -0.63 -5.77
CA PRO A 57 12.27 -2.02 -6.11
C PRO A 57 11.26 -2.93 -5.40
N LEU A 58 10.84 -3.99 -6.10
CA LEU A 58 10.00 -5.02 -5.48
C LEU A 58 10.70 -5.57 -4.24
N ALA A 59 12.02 -5.78 -4.30
CA ALA A 59 12.81 -6.31 -3.20
C ALA A 59 12.72 -5.40 -1.95
N GLY A 60 12.20 -5.97 -0.86
CA GLY A 60 12.06 -5.30 0.42
C GLY A 60 11.05 -4.15 0.44
N TRP A 61 10.15 -4.06 -0.54
CA TRP A 61 9.10 -3.04 -0.60
C TRP A 61 8.26 -2.94 0.68
N GLY A 62 8.04 -4.06 1.37
CA GLY A 62 7.27 -4.15 2.61
C GLY A 62 7.77 -3.28 3.76
N ARG A 63 9.01 -2.78 3.71
CA ARG A 63 9.52 -1.76 4.66
C ARG A 63 8.64 -0.50 4.73
N HIS A 64 7.91 -0.20 3.65
CA HIS A 64 7.06 0.98 3.57
C HIS A 64 5.71 0.81 4.27
N LEU A 65 5.26 -0.42 4.57
CA LEU A 65 3.94 -0.68 5.16
C LEU A 65 3.74 0.06 6.48
N GLN A 66 4.74 0.04 7.36
CA GLN A 66 4.66 0.72 8.65
C GLN A 66 4.53 2.24 8.47
N GLY A 67 5.31 2.83 7.56
CA GLY A 67 5.25 4.27 7.27
C GLY A 67 3.88 4.68 6.72
N ILE A 68 3.30 3.88 5.83
CA ILE A 68 1.95 4.10 5.28
C ILE A 68 0.89 4.05 6.40
N ARG A 69 0.93 3.03 7.25
CA ARG A 69 0.00 2.90 8.38
C ARG A 69 0.14 4.05 9.38
N MET A 70 1.36 4.47 9.68
CA MET A 70 1.61 5.63 10.55
C MET A 70 1.08 6.93 9.93
N LEU A 71 1.25 7.13 8.63
CA LEU A 71 0.71 8.29 7.92
C LEU A 71 -0.83 8.33 8.00
N HIS A 72 -1.48 7.18 7.78
CA HIS A 72 -2.93 7.06 7.86
C HIS A 72 -3.44 7.28 9.29
N ALA A 73 -2.74 6.74 10.29
CA ALA A 73 -3.08 6.96 11.70
C ALA A 73 -2.92 8.43 12.13
N ALA A 74 -1.94 9.14 11.57
CA ALA A 74 -1.72 10.57 11.84
C ALA A 74 -2.76 11.47 11.17
N SER A 75 -3.33 11.05 10.03
CA SER A 75 -4.38 11.78 9.34
C SER A 75 -5.28 10.82 8.56
N PRO A 76 -6.49 10.49 9.05
CA PRO A 76 -7.38 9.51 8.44
C PRO A 76 -8.16 10.11 7.25
N VAL A 77 -7.44 10.78 6.36
CA VAL A 77 -7.98 11.21 5.07
C VAL A 77 -7.90 10.07 4.08
N PRO A 78 -8.68 10.09 2.98
CA PRO A 78 -8.55 9.08 1.94
C PRO A 78 -7.09 9.03 1.45
N MET A 79 -6.56 7.81 1.35
CA MET A 79 -5.17 7.57 0.99
C MET A 79 -5.08 6.67 -0.23
N VAL A 80 -4.16 7.02 -1.13
CA VAL A 80 -3.82 6.26 -2.33
C VAL A 80 -2.33 5.95 -2.29
N VAL A 81 -1.97 4.69 -2.56
CA VAL A 81 -0.58 4.25 -2.67
C VAL A 81 -0.33 3.72 -4.07
N LEU A 82 0.62 4.33 -4.77
CA LEU A 82 1.13 3.82 -6.03
C LEU A 82 2.20 2.78 -5.75
N VAL A 83 2.03 1.59 -6.32
CA VAL A 83 2.89 0.43 -6.08
C VAL A 83 3.43 -0.14 -7.39
N PRO A 84 4.52 -0.93 -7.35
CA PRO A 84 4.95 -1.71 -8.51
C PRO A 84 3.82 -2.63 -8.97
N SER A 85 3.68 -2.86 -10.28
CA SER A 85 2.52 -3.59 -10.83
C SER A 85 2.32 -4.99 -10.23
N ARG A 86 3.40 -5.65 -9.79
CA ARG A 86 3.34 -6.98 -9.13
C ARG A 86 2.70 -6.97 -7.74
N LEU A 87 2.48 -5.79 -7.16
CA LEU A 87 1.85 -5.58 -5.85
C LEU A 87 0.47 -4.92 -5.97
N GLN A 88 -0.07 -4.73 -7.18
CA GLN A 88 -1.33 -3.99 -7.38
C GLN A 88 -2.54 -4.63 -6.68
N GLU A 89 -2.52 -5.96 -6.50
CA GLU A 89 -3.60 -6.73 -5.87
C GLU A 89 -3.39 -6.90 -4.35
N MET A 90 -2.35 -6.27 -3.79
CA MET A 90 -1.96 -6.47 -2.39
C MET A 90 -3.07 -6.04 -1.45
N ARG A 91 -3.39 -6.91 -0.49
CA ARG A 91 -4.53 -6.72 0.43
C ARG A 91 -4.14 -6.16 1.79
N LEU A 92 -2.85 -6.12 2.12
CA LEU A 92 -2.32 -5.66 3.42
C LEU A 92 -2.57 -4.17 3.73
N LEU A 93 -3.02 -3.40 2.74
CA LEU A 93 -3.39 -1.99 2.91
C LEU A 93 -4.91 -1.78 2.84
N ARG A 94 -5.72 -2.85 2.75
CA ARG A 94 -7.18 -2.74 2.81
C ARG A 94 -7.59 -2.05 4.11
N GLY A 95 -8.56 -1.15 4.01
CA GLY A 95 -8.98 -0.29 5.13
C GLY A 95 -8.01 0.84 5.50
N THR A 96 -6.78 0.86 4.96
CA THR A 96 -5.80 1.95 5.17
C THR A 96 -5.66 2.83 3.93
N ALA A 97 -5.51 2.23 2.74
CA ALA A 97 -5.31 2.96 1.51
C ALA A 97 -5.78 2.17 0.28
N GLN A 98 -6.16 2.90 -0.77
CA GLN A 98 -6.39 2.33 -2.09
C GLN A 98 -5.04 2.08 -2.79
N VAL A 99 -4.83 0.85 -3.24
CA VAL A 99 -3.63 0.44 -3.97
C VAL A 99 -3.85 0.65 -5.47
N ILE A 100 -2.89 1.30 -6.15
CA ILE A 100 -2.91 1.55 -7.58
C ILE A 100 -1.56 1.14 -8.19
N SER A 101 -1.57 0.53 -9.37
CA SER A 101 -0.36 0.22 -10.11
C SER A 101 0.24 1.49 -10.73
N GLY A 102 1.52 1.76 -10.50
CA GLY A 102 2.20 2.86 -11.19
C GLY A 102 2.38 2.66 -12.70
N ARG A 103 2.10 1.45 -13.21
CA ARG A 103 2.08 1.18 -14.67
C ARG A 103 0.72 1.41 -15.32
N ASP A 104 -0.27 1.87 -14.56
CA ASP A 104 -1.58 2.24 -15.11
C ASP A 104 -1.48 3.43 -16.07
N SER A 105 -2.36 3.45 -17.07
CA SER A 105 -2.45 4.58 -17.99
C SER A 105 -2.80 5.87 -17.23
N LEU A 106 -2.31 7.01 -17.72
CA LEU A 106 -2.61 8.31 -17.11
C LEU A 106 -4.11 8.60 -17.03
N LEU A 107 -4.90 8.13 -18.01
CA LEU A 107 -6.35 8.27 -17.99
C LEU A 107 -6.97 7.50 -16.82
N ARG A 108 -6.58 6.23 -16.64
CA ARG A 108 -7.04 5.41 -15.51
C ARG A 108 -6.62 6.01 -14.17
N LEU A 109 -5.39 6.47 -14.06
CA LEU A 109 -4.88 7.12 -12.85
C LEU A 109 -5.69 8.38 -12.50
N ARG A 110 -5.98 9.24 -13.49
CA ARG A 110 -6.83 10.44 -13.28
C ARG A 110 -8.20 10.08 -12.75
N ASP A 111 -8.83 9.06 -13.30
CA ASP A 111 -10.17 8.66 -12.91
C ASP A 111 -10.20 8.04 -11.51
N MET A 112 -9.20 7.21 -11.17
CA MET A 112 -9.07 6.66 -9.82
C MET A 112 -8.79 7.75 -8.77
N LEU A 113 -7.90 8.71 -9.06
CA LEU A 113 -7.65 9.83 -8.15
C LEU A 113 -8.91 10.69 -7.93
N ARG A 114 -9.69 10.93 -8.98
CA ARG A 114 -11.00 11.62 -8.85
C ARG A 114 -11.99 10.83 -8.00
N GLN A 115 -12.01 9.51 -8.11
CA GLN A 115 -12.88 8.64 -7.31
C GLN A 115 -12.46 8.63 -5.84
N ALA A 116 -11.15 8.52 -5.56
CA ALA A 116 -10.60 8.58 -4.21
C ALA A 116 -10.99 9.90 -3.51
N LEU A 117 -10.88 11.03 -4.22
CA LEU A 117 -11.27 12.35 -3.73
C LEU A 117 -12.79 12.54 -3.53
N LYS A 118 -13.62 11.66 -4.10
CA LYS A 118 -15.08 11.64 -3.90
C LYS A 118 -15.50 10.74 -2.75
N GLY A 119 -14.56 10.07 -2.06
CA GLY A 119 -14.81 9.27 -0.86
C GLY A 119 -15.48 7.92 -1.11
N LYS A 120 -15.38 7.36 -2.32
CA LYS A 120 -16.06 6.10 -2.71
C LYS A 120 -15.25 4.80 -2.44
N ALA A 121 -14.16 4.86 -1.69
CA ALA A 121 -13.42 3.65 -1.31
C ALA A 121 -13.93 3.15 0.05
N GLY A 122 -14.86 2.19 0.02
CA GLY A 122 -15.38 1.53 1.21
C GLY A 122 -14.32 0.64 1.88
N PRO A 123 -14.35 0.50 3.22
CA PRO A 123 -13.49 -0.43 3.93
C PRO A 123 -14.01 -1.86 3.74
N GLU A 124 -13.36 -2.62 2.87
CA GLU A 124 -13.49 -4.07 2.86
C GLU A 124 -12.56 -4.63 3.94
N SER A 125 -13.14 -5.25 4.97
CA SER A 125 -12.39 -5.80 6.10
C SER A 125 -11.36 -6.84 5.65
N SER A 126 -10.17 -6.77 6.27
CA SER A 126 -9.19 -7.85 6.23
C SER A 126 -9.76 -9.04 7.01
N GLY A 127 -9.82 -10.22 6.40
CA GLY A 127 -10.35 -11.42 7.06
C GLY A 127 -9.28 -12.08 7.93
N GLU A 128 -9.64 -12.54 9.13
CA GLU A 128 -8.65 -13.03 10.10
C GLU A 128 -7.83 -14.24 9.61
N LEU A 129 -6.54 -14.23 9.92
CA LEU A 129 -5.60 -15.31 9.60
C LEU A 129 -5.66 -16.41 10.68
N THR A 130 -6.02 -17.63 10.29
CA THR A 130 -6.10 -18.76 11.25
C THR A 130 -4.75 -19.08 11.91
N GLU A 131 -4.76 -19.59 13.14
CA GLU A 131 -3.55 -19.98 13.90
C GLU A 131 -2.59 -20.92 13.15
N LEU A 132 -3.14 -21.77 12.27
CA LEU A 132 -2.35 -22.66 11.43
C LEU A 132 -1.58 -21.91 10.33
N ARG A 133 -2.19 -20.86 9.75
CA ARG A 133 -1.54 -19.98 8.77
C ARG A 133 -0.47 -19.13 9.45
N LYS A 134 -0.70 -18.65 10.67
CA LYS A 134 0.31 -17.93 11.48
C LYS A 134 1.56 -18.77 11.74
N ARG A 135 1.40 -20.03 12.17
CA ARG A 135 2.54 -20.95 12.35
C ARG A 135 3.32 -21.20 11.05
N THR A 136 2.61 -21.34 9.94
CA THR A 136 3.23 -21.49 8.61
C THR A 136 4.03 -20.25 8.23
N LEU A 137 3.48 -19.07 8.48
CA LEU A 137 4.13 -17.79 8.23
C LEU A 137 5.42 -17.63 9.05
N ILE A 138 5.37 -17.93 10.36
CA ILE A 138 6.57 -17.90 11.24
C ILE A 138 7.64 -18.87 10.74
N SER A 139 7.24 -20.10 10.38
CA SER A 139 8.16 -21.09 9.82
C SER A 139 8.81 -20.60 8.53
N LEU A 140 8.04 -19.94 7.66
CA LEU A 140 8.53 -19.40 6.39
C LEU A 140 9.49 -18.24 6.60
N CYS A 141 9.17 -17.29 7.49
CA CYS A 141 10.08 -16.21 7.88
C CYS A 141 11.39 -16.75 8.44
N THR A 142 11.32 -17.78 9.29
CA THR A 142 12.51 -18.42 9.86
C THR A 142 13.36 -19.10 8.79
N ALA A 143 12.74 -19.77 7.82
CA ALA A 143 13.44 -20.41 6.71
C ALA A 143 14.16 -19.38 5.82
N ILE A 144 13.51 -18.25 5.51
CA ILE A 144 14.10 -17.16 4.73
C ILE A 144 15.30 -16.56 5.46
N ASN A 145 15.15 -16.22 6.75
CA ASN A 145 16.23 -15.64 7.55
C ASN A 145 17.44 -16.57 7.68
N ARG A 146 17.22 -17.89 7.62
CA ARG A 146 18.28 -18.90 7.68
C ARG A 146 18.80 -19.32 6.29
N ASN A 147 18.33 -18.70 5.21
CA ASN A 147 18.60 -19.12 3.82
C ASN A 147 18.34 -20.62 3.59
N ALA A 148 17.35 -21.17 4.29
CA ALA A 148 16.98 -22.58 4.19
C ALA A 148 16.13 -22.83 2.95
N SER A 149 16.07 -24.10 2.53
CA SER A 149 15.25 -24.51 1.39
C SER A 149 13.78 -24.14 1.61
N LEU A 150 13.22 -23.42 0.64
CA LEU A 150 11.78 -23.11 0.60
C LEU A 150 10.97 -24.21 -0.10
N LYS A 151 11.54 -25.41 -0.32
CA LYS A 151 10.75 -26.52 -0.85
C LYS A 151 9.65 -26.89 0.14
N ALA A 152 8.43 -27.12 -0.36
CA ALA A 152 7.33 -27.54 0.50
C ALA A 152 7.62 -28.93 1.08
N ALA A 153 7.51 -29.06 2.40
CA ALA A 153 7.78 -30.32 3.09
C ALA A 153 6.63 -31.32 2.96
N SER A 154 5.43 -30.83 2.67
CA SER A 154 4.22 -31.64 2.49
C SER A 154 3.19 -30.93 1.60
N ARG A 155 2.17 -31.68 1.14
CA ARG A 155 1.02 -31.11 0.43
C ARG A 155 0.26 -30.08 1.29
N LYS A 156 0.19 -30.31 2.60
CA LYS A 156 -0.45 -29.38 3.56
C LYS A 156 0.33 -28.07 3.65
N ASP A 157 1.66 -28.14 3.72
CA ASP A 157 2.54 -26.96 3.72
C ASP A 157 2.40 -26.16 2.41
N TYR A 158 2.39 -26.84 1.26
CA TYR A 158 2.12 -26.19 -0.03
C TYR A 158 0.79 -25.43 -0.04
N TYR A 159 -0.30 -26.08 0.42
CA TYR A 159 -1.62 -25.45 0.50
C TYR A 159 -1.63 -24.22 1.41
N LEU A 160 -1.02 -24.30 2.60
CA LEU A 160 -0.97 -23.18 3.54
C LEU A 160 -0.19 -21.99 2.97
N ARG A 161 0.90 -22.24 2.25
CA ARG A 161 1.66 -21.19 1.55
C ARG A 161 0.85 -20.54 0.42
N ALA A 162 0.07 -21.32 -0.32
CA ALA A 162 -0.84 -20.78 -1.33
C ALA A 162 -1.90 -19.85 -0.69
N CYS A 163 -2.45 -20.24 0.47
CA CYS A 163 -3.36 -19.36 1.23
C CYS A 163 -2.69 -18.05 1.67
N LEU A 164 -1.40 -18.06 2.04
CA LEU A 164 -0.68 -16.83 2.42
C LEU A 164 -0.49 -15.89 1.24
N VAL A 165 -0.19 -16.45 0.06
CA VAL A 165 -0.07 -15.69 -1.20
C VAL A 165 -1.41 -15.04 -1.56
N GLU A 166 -2.49 -15.79 -1.47
CA GLU A 166 -3.85 -15.30 -1.70
C GLU A 166 -4.27 -14.23 -0.68
N TYR A 167 -3.94 -14.45 0.59
CA TYR A 167 -4.21 -13.50 1.66
C TYR A 167 -3.47 -12.18 1.45
N ALA A 168 -2.17 -12.23 1.17
CA ALA A 168 -1.37 -11.05 0.91
C ALA A 168 -1.79 -10.34 -0.39
N GLY A 169 -2.43 -11.04 -1.33
CA GLY A 169 -2.84 -10.49 -2.61
C GLY A 169 -1.68 -10.32 -3.59
N VAL A 170 -0.79 -11.32 -3.66
CA VAL A 170 0.36 -11.29 -4.58
C VAL A 170 0.33 -12.49 -5.51
N GLU A 171 1.05 -12.40 -6.63
CA GLU A 171 0.96 -13.41 -7.71
C GLU A 171 1.46 -14.81 -7.30
N ASN A 172 2.52 -14.86 -6.48
CA ASN A 172 3.17 -16.12 -6.11
C ASN A 172 4.03 -15.96 -4.86
N LEU A 173 4.51 -17.10 -4.34
CA LEU A 173 5.34 -17.15 -3.13
C LEU A 173 6.65 -16.39 -3.31
N HIS A 174 7.23 -16.38 -4.51
CA HIS A 174 8.48 -15.65 -4.76
C HIS A 174 8.29 -14.14 -4.60
N VAL A 175 7.19 -13.58 -5.12
CA VAL A 175 6.83 -12.17 -4.92
C VAL A 175 6.60 -11.90 -3.42
N LEU A 176 5.88 -12.77 -2.71
CA LEU A 176 5.64 -12.62 -1.26
C LEU A 176 6.94 -12.56 -0.45
N CYS A 177 7.87 -13.49 -0.71
CA CYS A 177 9.15 -13.56 0.00
C CYS A 177 10.06 -12.37 -0.35
N THR A 178 10.21 -12.08 -1.63
CA THR A 178 11.14 -11.02 -2.11
C THR A 178 10.65 -9.64 -1.74
N SER A 179 9.33 -9.43 -1.74
CA SER A 179 8.74 -8.13 -1.41
C SER A 179 8.89 -7.72 0.04
N GLY A 180 9.25 -8.64 0.95
CA GLY A 180 9.33 -8.33 2.37
C GLY A 180 7.97 -8.02 2.99
N LEU A 181 6.86 -8.50 2.38
CA LEU A 181 5.50 -8.31 2.90
C LEU A 181 5.15 -9.27 4.04
N LEU A 182 5.93 -10.33 4.25
CA LEU A 182 5.68 -11.35 5.28
C LEU A 182 5.51 -10.78 6.70
N PRO A 183 6.33 -9.81 7.18
CA PRO A 183 6.09 -9.16 8.47
C PRO A 183 4.79 -8.33 8.49
N GLY A 184 4.40 -7.78 7.34
CA GLY A 184 3.12 -7.10 7.14
C GLY A 184 1.91 -8.00 7.36
N VAL A 185 2.01 -9.26 6.95
CA VAL A 185 1.00 -10.32 7.18
C VAL A 185 0.85 -10.64 8.67
N ILE A 186 1.92 -10.54 9.46
CA ILE A 186 1.88 -10.78 10.93
C ILE A 186 1.17 -9.63 11.66
N THR A 187 1.45 -8.39 11.22
CA THR A 187 1.05 -7.16 11.91
C THR A 187 -0.38 -6.71 11.61
N ASP A 188 -0.99 -7.18 10.52
CA ASP A 188 -2.40 -6.86 10.18
C ASP A 188 -3.41 -7.42 11.22
N GLU A 189 -3.00 -8.42 12.00
CA GLU A 189 -3.86 -9.12 12.97
C GLU A 189 -3.63 -8.70 14.42
N THR A 190 -2.39 -8.35 14.78
CA THR A 190 -1.96 -8.32 16.19
C THR A 190 -1.85 -6.92 16.78
N GLY A 191 -1.78 -5.87 15.96
CA GLY A 191 -1.44 -4.53 16.44
C GLY A 191 -0.12 -4.47 17.23
N GLN A 192 0.65 -5.57 17.27
CA GLN A 192 1.84 -5.75 18.08
C GLN A 192 3.04 -6.05 17.19
N ARG A 193 4.13 -5.40 17.56
CA ARG A 193 5.46 -5.50 16.93
C ARG A 193 6.08 -6.86 17.24
N PHE A 194 6.79 -7.41 16.25
CA PHE A 194 7.98 -8.24 16.47
C PHE A 194 9.17 -7.46 15.95
#